data_AF-K1UPZ1-F1
#
_entry.id   AF-K1UPZ1-F1
#
_cell.length_a   1.000
_cell.length_b   1.000
_cell.length_c   1.000
_cell.angle_alpha   90.00
_cell.angle_beta   90.00
_cell.angle_gamma   90.00
#
_symmetry.space_group_name_H-M   'P 1'
#
loop_
_entity.id
_entity.type
_entity.pdbx_description
1 polymer ?
#
loop_
_entity_poly.entity_id
_entity_poly.type
_entity_poly.pdbx_seq_one_letter_code
_entity_poly.pdbx_strand_id
1 'polypeptide(L)'
;MTILLTPFMSCSAKLPIYAFFVNAFFPGRGGLIMAGLYILGIVMGILIALFYKGTLFKGEAVPFVMELPNYRLPGFKNVSQLLWEKAKDFLQRAFSVILVATVVVWFLQSFDLHLNMVTDSQNSILATIAGMIAPLFQPLGLGDWRICTSLISG
;
A
#
# COMPACT_ATOMS: atom_id res chain seq x y z
N MET A 1 19.22 7.92 5.32
CA MET A 1 18.37 9.00 4.79
C MET A 1 17.16 8.47 4.04
N THR A 2 17.33 7.53 3.09
CA THR A 2 16.25 7.03 2.20
C THR A 2 15.07 6.37 2.90
N ILE A 3 15.28 5.50 3.90
CA ILE A 3 14.19 4.86 4.68
C ILE A 3 13.29 5.86 5.44
N LEU A 4 13.82 7.04 5.79
CA LEU A 4 13.04 8.10 6.45
C LEU A 4 12.24 8.95 5.45
N LEU A 5 12.63 8.91 4.18
CA LEU A 5 12.03 9.68 3.09
C LEU A 5 11.02 8.86 2.26
N THR A 6 11.10 7.52 2.31
CA THR A 6 10.15 6.62 1.65
C THR A 6 8.66 6.89 1.97
N PRO A 7 8.22 7.27 3.20
CA PRO A 7 6.80 7.54 3.43
C PRO A 7 6.27 8.82 2.74
N PHE A 8 7.16 9.76 2.39
CA PHE A 8 6.82 11.00 1.69
C PHE A 8 6.74 10.81 0.16
N MET A 9 7.31 9.72 -0.36
CA MET A 9 7.14 9.38 -1.78
C MET A 9 5.69 8.94 -2.03
N SER A 10 4.93 9.81 -2.69
CA SER A 10 3.60 9.48 -3.16
C SER A 10 3.71 8.64 -4.44
N CYS A 11 3.61 7.32 -4.29
CA CYS A 11 3.58 6.36 -5.39
C CYS A 11 2.13 6.11 -5.88
N SER A 12 1.99 5.46 -7.04
CA SER A 12 0.70 5.10 -7.63
C SER A 12 -0.18 4.26 -6.70
N ALA A 13 0.44 3.47 -5.80
CA ALA A 13 -0.26 2.68 -4.80
C ALA A 13 -0.98 3.51 -3.72
N LYS A 14 -0.61 4.80 -3.53
CA LYS A 14 -1.23 5.69 -2.53
C LYS A 14 -2.40 6.50 -3.09
N LEU A 15 -2.55 6.56 -4.41
CA LEU A 15 -3.63 7.28 -5.08
C LEU A 15 -5.04 6.77 -4.72
N PRO A 16 -5.31 5.44 -4.61
CA PRO A 16 -6.63 4.94 -4.24
C PRO A 16 -7.05 5.40 -2.83
N ILE A 17 -6.11 5.41 -1.89
CA ILE A 17 -6.33 5.85 -0.51
C ILE A 17 -6.72 7.34 -0.50
N TYR A 18 -5.96 8.17 -1.20
CA TYR A 18 -6.29 9.60 -1.32
C TYR A 18 -7.64 9.82 -2.00
N ALA A 19 -7.99 9.03 -3.03
CA ALA A 19 -9.27 9.16 -3.71
C ALA A 19 -10.44 8.83 -2.78
N PHE A 20 -10.29 7.81 -1.94
CA PHE A 20 -11.28 7.44 -0.94
C PHE A 20 -11.49 8.57 0.09
N PHE A 21 -10.40 9.09 0.67
CA PHE A 21 -10.49 10.20 1.63
C PHE A 21 -11.11 11.45 1.02
N VAL A 22 -10.72 11.84 -0.20
CA VAL A 22 -11.27 13.05 -0.80
C VAL A 22 -12.75 12.87 -1.17
N ASN A 23 -13.17 11.68 -1.60
CA ASN A 23 -14.58 11.41 -1.86
C ASN A 23 -15.43 11.45 -0.58
N ALA A 24 -14.93 10.87 0.52
CA ALA A 24 -15.63 10.83 1.80
C ALA A 24 -15.75 12.22 2.47
N PHE A 25 -14.70 13.04 2.44
CA PHE A 25 -14.66 14.32 3.16
C PHE A 25 -15.00 15.55 2.30
N PHE A 26 -14.79 15.50 0.98
CA PHE A 26 -14.94 16.66 0.10
C PHE A 26 -15.56 16.28 -1.27
N PRO A 27 -16.84 15.91 -1.28
CA PRO A 27 -17.55 15.53 -2.52
C PRO A 27 -17.51 16.68 -3.54
N GLY A 28 -17.13 16.37 -4.78
CA GLY A 28 -17.11 17.31 -5.92
C GLY A 28 -15.80 18.10 -6.12
N ARG A 29 -14.85 18.11 -5.17
CA ARG A 29 -13.53 18.77 -5.32
C ARG A 29 -12.33 17.82 -5.28
N GLY A 30 -12.59 16.55 -5.63
CA GLY A 30 -11.66 15.42 -5.78
C GLY A 30 -10.26 15.78 -6.26
N GLY A 31 -10.20 16.24 -7.52
CA GLY A 31 -8.92 16.43 -8.23
C GLY A 31 -8.05 17.53 -7.63
N LEU A 32 -8.64 18.66 -7.22
CA LEU A 32 -7.89 19.78 -6.64
C LEU A 32 -7.26 19.40 -5.30
N ILE A 33 -8.00 18.67 -4.46
CA ILE A 33 -7.51 18.27 -3.13
C ILE A 33 -6.47 17.16 -3.27
N MET A 34 -6.66 16.18 -4.16
CA MET A 34 -5.64 15.17 -4.44
C MET A 34 -4.34 15.81 -4.97
N ALA A 35 -4.44 16.74 -5.92
CA ALA A 35 -3.29 17.45 -6.45
C ALA A 35 -2.57 18.27 -5.35
N GLY A 36 -3.34 18.97 -4.51
CA GLY A 36 -2.80 19.71 -3.37
C GLY A 36 -2.08 18.80 -2.37
N LEU A 37 -2.67 17.66 -2.02
CA LEU A 37 -2.08 16.69 -1.09
C LEU A 37 -0.77 16.09 -1.65
N TYR A 38 -0.73 15.84 -2.96
CA TYR A 38 0.44 15.31 -3.66
C TYR A 38 1.59 16.33 -3.65
N ILE A 39 1.30 17.58 -4.01
CA ILE A 39 2.29 18.67 -3.99
C ILE A 39 2.80 18.91 -2.57
N LEU A 40 1.91 18.94 -1.58
CA LEU A 40 2.27 19.15 -0.19
C LEU A 40 3.16 18.02 0.34
N GLY A 41 2.88 16.77 -0.04
CA GLY A 41 3.73 15.63 0.29
C GLY A 41 5.15 15.75 -0.27
N ILE A 42 5.29 16.20 -1.52
CA ILE A 42 6.60 16.46 -2.15
C ILE A 42 7.34 17.57 -1.41
N VAL A 43 6.67 18.70 -1.16
CA VAL A 43 7.29 19.85 -0.46
C VAL A 43 7.74 19.45 0.94
N MET A 44 6.92 18.71 1.70
CA MET A 44 7.30 18.20 3.02
C MET A 44 8.48 17.22 2.95
N GLY A 45 8.49 16.31 1.97
CA GLY A 45 9.62 15.41 1.76
C GLY A 45 10.92 16.16 1.49
N ILE A 46 10.88 17.23 0.68
CA ILE A 46 12.04 18.09 0.40
C ILE A 46 12.49 18.84 1.67
N LEU A 47 11.57 19.43 2.42
CA LEU A 47 11.88 20.15 3.66
C LEU A 47 12.54 19.23 4.69
N ILE A 48 11.99 18.02 4.87
CA ILE A 48 12.52 17.02 5.80
C ILE A 48 13.89 16.51 5.33
N ALA A 49 14.09 16.30 4.02
CA ALA A 49 15.39 15.96 3.48
C ALA A 49 16.43 17.05 3.78
N LEU A 50 16.06 18.32 3.59
CA LEU A 50 16.95 19.45 3.82
C LEU A 50 17.27 19.62 5.32
N PHE A 51 16.28 19.41 6.18
CA PHE A 51 16.45 19.43 7.63
C PHE A 51 17.38 18.31 8.12
N TYR A 52 17.17 17.08 7.65
CA TYR A 52 18.02 15.93 8.00
C TYR A 52 19.44 16.06 7.44
N LYS A 53 19.62 16.66 6.26
CA LYS A 53 20.94 16.99 5.71
C LYS A 53 21.71 17.94 6.64
N GLY A 54 21.02 18.89 7.28
CA GLY A 54 21.63 19.89 8.16
C GLY A 54 21.91 19.41 9.59
N THR A 55 21.12 18.48 10.12
CA THR A 55 21.13 18.08 11.55
C THR A 55 21.78 16.72 11.81
N LEU A 56 21.29 15.65 11.17
CA LEU A 56 21.66 14.27 11.52
C LEU A 56 22.73 13.64 10.60
N PHE A 57 22.85 14.12 9.35
CA PHE A 57 23.76 13.54 8.34
C PHE A 57 24.97 14.44 8.05
N LYS A 58 25.54 15.07 9.09
CA LYS A 58 26.86 15.75 9.05
C LYS A 58 28.06 14.80 9.26
N GLY A 59 27.83 13.48 9.25
CA GLY A 59 28.92 12.51 9.28
C GLY A 59 29.57 12.43 7.90
N GLU A 60 30.91 12.44 7.85
CA GLU A 60 31.67 12.14 6.64
C GLU A 60 31.10 10.88 6.00
N ALA A 61 30.86 10.94 4.69
CA ALA A 61 30.54 9.75 3.92
C ALA A 61 31.62 8.73 4.25
N VAL A 62 31.25 7.66 4.95
CA VAL A 62 32.16 6.54 5.23
C VAL A 62 32.84 6.26 3.90
N PRO A 63 34.19 6.33 3.84
CA PRO A 63 34.89 5.94 2.63
C PRO A 63 34.70 4.44 2.58
N PHE A 64 33.57 4.02 2.02
CA PHE A 64 33.47 2.73 1.40
C PHE A 64 34.55 2.79 0.34
N VAL A 65 35.71 2.25 0.70
CA VAL A 65 36.64 1.67 -0.25
C VAL A 65 35.88 0.49 -0.84
N MET A 66 34.88 0.82 -1.65
CA MET A 66 34.37 -0.04 -2.67
C MET A 66 35.50 0.04 -3.68
N GLU A 67 36.53 -0.79 -3.47
CA GLU A 67 37.43 -1.18 -4.55
C GLU A 67 36.49 -1.63 -5.65
N LEU A 68 36.17 -0.73 -6.58
CA LEU A 68 35.16 -1.00 -7.58
C LEU A 68 35.70 -2.19 -8.34
N PRO A 69 35.17 -3.42 -8.14
CA PRO A 69 35.67 -4.54 -8.91
C PRO A 69 35.42 -4.18 -10.36
N ASN A 70 36.37 -4.52 -11.23
CA ASN A 70 36.36 -4.13 -12.63
C ASN A 70 34.93 -4.21 -13.21
N TYR A 71 34.34 -3.04 -13.50
CA TYR A 71 32.94 -2.90 -13.88
C TYR A 71 32.76 -3.54 -15.25
N ARG A 72 32.46 -4.85 -15.24
CA ARG A 72 32.14 -5.60 -16.44
C ARG A 72 30.77 -5.12 -16.91
N LEU A 73 30.75 -4.38 -18.01
CA LEU A 73 29.51 -3.98 -18.69
C LEU A 73 28.66 -5.25 -18.88
N PRO A 74 27.51 -5.35 -18.20
CA PRO A 74 26.74 -6.57 -18.24
C PRO A 74 26.14 -6.70 -19.64
N GLY A 75 26.41 -7.82 -20.30
CA GLY A 75 25.88 -8.07 -21.64
C GLY A 75 24.35 -7.99 -21.62
N PHE A 76 23.77 -7.31 -22.61
CA PHE A 76 22.32 -7.09 -22.71
C PHE A 76 21.51 -8.38 -22.55
N LYS A 77 22.02 -9.50 -23.09
CA LYS A 77 21.42 -10.84 -22.95
C LYS A 77 21.38 -11.34 -21.50
N ASN A 78 22.44 -11.12 -20.73
CA ASN A 78 22.50 -11.55 -19.33
C ASN A 78 21.58 -10.69 -18.45
N VAL A 79 21.52 -9.38 -18.73
CA VAL A 79 20.63 -8.45 -18.01
C VAL A 79 19.17 -8.79 -18.30
N SER A 80 18.81 -9.02 -19.57
CA SER A 80 17.43 -9.35 -19.94
C SER A 80 16.99 -10.70 -19.40
N GLN A 81 17.87 -11.72 -19.42
CA GLN A 81 17.56 -13.02 -18.84
C GLN A 81 17.40 -12.95 -17.32
N LEU A 82 18.27 -12.21 -16.63
CA LEU A 82 18.16 -12.01 -15.19
C LEU A 82 16.89 -11.22 -14.83
N LEU A 83 16.55 -10.17 -15.59
CA LEU A 83 15.31 -9.44 -15.43
C LEU A 83 14.09 -10.35 -15.63
N TRP A 84 14.12 -11.22 -16.64
CA TRP A 84 13.05 -12.16 -16.92
C TRP A 84 12.86 -13.19 -15.79
N GLU A 85 13.95 -13.76 -15.29
CA GLU A 85 13.90 -14.68 -14.15
C GLU A 85 13.36 -14.01 -12.89
N LYS A 86 13.82 -12.79 -12.58
CA LYS A 86 13.33 -12.02 -11.43
C LYS A 86 11.88 -11.59 -11.59
N ALA A 87 11.47 -11.18 -12.78
CA ALA A 87 10.09 -10.83 -13.07
C ALA A 87 9.17 -12.05 -12.92
N LYS A 88 9.60 -13.22 -13.40
CA LYS A 88 8.84 -14.47 -13.25
C LYS A 88 8.72 -14.89 -11.79
N ASP A 89 9.80 -14.85 -11.02
CA ASP A 89 9.77 -15.18 -9.59
C ASP A 89 8.87 -14.22 -8.81
N PHE A 90 8.96 -12.91 -9.11
CA PHE A 90 8.07 -11.91 -8.53
C PHE A 90 6.60 -12.18 -8.89
N LEU A 91 6.31 -12.43 -10.16
CA LEU A 91 4.95 -12.70 -10.63
C LEU A 91 4.38 -13.95 -9.97
N GLN A 92 5.15 -15.03 -9.87
CA GLN A 92 4.69 -16.28 -9.28
C GLN A 92 4.43 -16.16 -7.77
N ARG A 93 5.28 -15.41 -7.04
CA ARG A 93 5.09 -15.14 -5.61
C ARG A 93 3.92 -14.19 -5.35
N ALA A 94 3.82 -13.09 -6.09
CA ALA A 94 2.75 -12.12 -5.91
C ALA A 94 1.39 -12.73 -6.31
N PHE A 95 1.34 -13.43 -7.44
CA PHE A 95 0.11 -14.06 -7.93
C PHE A 95 -0.39 -15.16 -6.99
N SER A 96 0.49 -16.01 -6.47
CA SER A 96 0.06 -17.07 -5.54
C SER A 96 -0.54 -16.48 -4.25
N VAL A 97 0.07 -15.44 -3.69
CA VAL A 97 -0.44 -14.77 -2.49
C VAL A 97 -1.76 -14.07 -2.75
N ILE A 98 -1.85 -13.29 -3.84
CA ILE A 98 -3.08 -12.55 -4.19
C ILE A 98 -4.22 -13.52 -4.51
N LEU A 99 -3.97 -14.60 -5.25
CA LEU A 99 -4.99 -15.60 -5.56
C LEU A 99 -5.51 -16.26 -4.29
N VAL A 100 -4.62 -16.71 -3.40
CA VAL A 100 -5.02 -17.30 -2.12
C VAL A 100 -5.83 -16.31 -1.28
N ALA A 101 -5.36 -15.06 -1.14
CA ALA A 101 -6.09 -14.01 -0.43
C ALA A 101 -7.47 -13.77 -1.03
N THR A 102 -7.57 -13.69 -2.36
CA THR A 102 -8.84 -13.47 -3.07
C THR A 102 -9.81 -14.63 -2.91
N VAL A 103 -9.33 -15.88 -2.99
CA VAL A 103 -10.15 -17.07 -2.75
C VAL A 103 -10.65 -17.12 -1.30
N VAL A 104 -9.80 -16.77 -0.34
CA VAL A 104 -10.18 -16.68 1.08
C VAL A 104 -11.23 -15.59 1.29
N VAL A 105 -11.01 -14.37 0.76
CA VAL A 105 -11.98 -13.26 0.86
C VAL A 105 -13.30 -13.64 0.20
N TRP A 106 -13.27 -14.23 -0.99
CA TRP A 106 -14.46 -14.71 -1.69
C TRP A 106 -15.21 -15.77 -0.89
N PHE A 107 -14.49 -16.74 -0.30
CA PHE A 107 -15.09 -17.76 0.54
C PHE A 107 -15.76 -17.15 1.78
N LEU A 108 -15.10 -16.21 2.46
CA LEU A 108 -15.66 -15.51 3.62
C LEU A 108 -16.85 -14.60 3.25
N GLN A 109 -16.93 -14.12 2.01
CA GLN A 109 -18.07 -13.34 1.50
C GLN A 109 -19.24 -14.21 1.05
N SER A 110 -19.00 -15.40 0.46
CA SER A 110 -20.07 -16.24 -0.09
C SER A 110 -20.74 -17.19 0.91
N PHE A 111 -20.11 -17.47 2.06
CA PHE A 111 -20.64 -18.40 3.06
C PHE A 111 -21.12 -17.70 4.35
N ASP A 112 -22.26 -18.16 4.86
CA ASP A 112 -22.77 -17.87 6.21
C ASP A 112 -22.12 -18.79 7.26
N LEU A 113 -22.23 -18.45 8.56
CA LEU A 113 -21.78 -19.28 9.69
C LEU A 113 -22.42 -20.69 9.69
N HIS A 114 -23.54 -20.84 8.98
CA HIS A 114 -24.28 -22.09 8.82
C HIS A 114 -24.00 -22.80 7.48
N LEU A 115 -22.95 -22.41 6.73
CA LEU A 115 -22.50 -22.99 5.45
C LEU A 115 -23.55 -22.96 4.31
N ASN A 116 -24.48 -22.02 4.34
CA ASN A 116 -25.39 -21.77 3.22
C ASN A 116 -24.81 -20.72 2.26
N MET A 117 -25.09 -20.87 0.96
CA MET A 117 -24.72 -19.87 -0.06
C MET A 117 -25.58 -18.62 0.13
N VAL A 118 -24.94 -17.50 0.45
CA VAL A 118 -25.61 -16.24 0.74
C VAL A 118 -25.62 -15.37 -0.51
N THR A 119 -26.81 -14.99 -0.97
CA THR A 119 -27.02 -14.04 -2.07
C THR A 119 -26.93 -12.57 -1.63
N ASP A 120 -26.98 -12.32 -0.32
CA ASP A 120 -27.02 -10.97 0.27
C ASP A 120 -25.83 -10.77 1.23
N SER A 121 -24.86 -9.94 0.83
CA SER A 121 -23.54 -9.79 1.48
C SER A 121 -23.59 -9.31 2.95
N GLN A 122 -24.77 -9.04 3.50
CA GLN A 122 -25.00 -8.63 4.89
C GLN A 122 -24.93 -9.80 5.89
N ASN A 123 -25.20 -11.04 5.47
CA ASN A 123 -25.21 -12.21 6.35
C ASN A 123 -23.92 -13.07 6.24
N SER A 124 -22.97 -12.64 5.43
CA SER A 124 -21.69 -13.35 5.24
C SER A 124 -20.90 -13.42 6.55
N ILE A 125 -20.12 -14.49 6.76
CA ILE A 125 -19.20 -14.64 7.91
C ILE A 125 -18.33 -13.40 8.12
N LEU A 126 -17.90 -12.77 7.02
CA LEU A 126 -17.13 -11.53 7.03
C LEU A 126 -17.89 -10.35 7.69
N ALA A 127 -19.20 -10.23 7.45
CA ALA A 127 -20.05 -9.19 8.02
C ALA A 127 -20.29 -9.41 9.52
N THR A 128 -20.42 -10.66 9.95
CA THR A 128 -20.57 -11.00 11.39
C THR A 128 -19.29 -10.70 12.17
N ILE A 129 -18.12 -11.03 11.62
CA ILE A 129 -16.81 -10.71 12.21
C ILE A 129 -16.58 -9.19 12.21
N ALA A 130 -16.90 -8.50 11.11
CA ALA A 130 -16.78 -7.05 11.01
C ALA A 130 -17.76 -6.31 11.93
N GLY A 131 -18.97 -6.83 12.14
CA GLY A 131 -19.94 -6.31 13.10
C GLY A 131 -19.48 -6.47 14.56
N MET A 132 -18.72 -7.52 14.86
CA MET A 132 -18.09 -7.70 16.18
C MET A 132 -16.93 -6.70 16.41
N ILE A 133 -16.26 -6.28 15.34
CA ILE A 133 -15.16 -5.30 15.35
C ILE A 133 -15.68 -3.84 15.26
N ALA A 134 -16.84 -3.62 14.67
CA ALA A 134 -17.50 -2.32 14.51
C ALA A 134 -17.63 -1.47 15.80
N PRO A 135 -17.96 -2.02 17.00
CA PRO A 135 -18.04 -1.21 18.21
C PRO A 135 -16.68 -0.63 18.64
N LEU A 136 -15.56 -1.22 18.21
CA LEU A 136 -14.22 -0.68 18.46
C LEU A 136 -13.93 0.57 17.59
N PHE A 137 -14.58 0.68 16.43
CA PHE A 137 -14.42 1.77 15.46
C PHE A 137 -15.51 2.87 15.58
N GLN A 138 -16.52 2.67 16.45
CA GLN A 138 -17.51 3.69 16.80
C GLN A 138 -16.93 5.04 17.28
N PRO A 139 -15.86 5.13 18.10
CA PRO A 139 -15.32 6.42 18.52
C PRO A 139 -14.66 7.20 17.37
N LEU A 140 -14.38 6.56 16.23
CA LEU A 140 -13.82 7.18 15.04
C LEU A 140 -14.89 7.65 14.03
N GLY A 141 -16.18 7.41 14.28
CA GLY A 141 -17.28 7.71 13.35
C GLY A 141 -17.44 6.68 12.23
N LEU A 142 -16.78 5.52 12.31
CA LEU A 142 -16.74 4.45 11.31
C LEU A 142 -17.52 3.20 11.75
N GLY A 143 -18.60 3.38 12.52
CA GLY A 143 -19.35 2.28 13.16
C GLY A 143 -20.25 1.44 12.23
N ASP A 144 -20.02 1.48 10.90
CA ASP A 144 -20.79 0.70 9.93
C ASP A 144 -20.00 -0.56 9.56
N TRP A 145 -20.63 -1.73 9.67
CA TRP A 145 -20.03 -3.03 9.35
C TRP A 145 -19.47 -3.08 7.93
N ARG A 146 -20.00 -2.26 7.02
CA ARG A 146 -19.55 -2.11 5.62
C ARG A 146 -18.14 -1.55 5.52
N ILE A 147 -17.76 -0.61 6.39
CA ILE A 147 -16.41 -0.03 6.35
C ILE A 147 -15.42 -0.98 7.03
N CYS A 148 -15.83 -1.65 8.11
CA CYS A 148 -15.01 -2.69 8.75
C CYS A 148 -14.76 -3.90 7.84
N THR A 149 -15.76 -4.36 7.09
CA THR A 149 -15.57 -5.40 6.07
C THR A 149 -14.63 -4.93 4.96
N SER A 150 -14.77 -3.70 4.47
CA SER A 150 -13.88 -3.13 3.45
C SER A 150 -12.43 -2.95 3.91
N LEU A 151 -12.21 -2.72 5.21
CA LEU A 151 -10.87 -2.59 5.81
C LEU A 151 -10.17 -3.94 6.01
N ILE A 152 -10.94 -5.01 6.12
CA ILE A 152 -10.42 -6.37 6.29
C ILE A 152 -10.14 -7.02 4.93
N SER A 153 -10.94 -6.67 3.91
CA SER A 153 -10.79 -7.20 2.55
C SER A 153 -9.94 -6.34 1.60
N GLY A 154 -9.74 -5.05 1.91
CA GLY A 154 -8.93 -4.10 1.14
C GLY A 154 -7.54 -3.88 1.71
#